data_AF-M7SCH4-F1
#
_entry.id   AF-M7SCH4-F1
#
_cell.length_a   1.000
_cell.length_b   1.000
_cell.length_c   1.000
_cell.angle_alpha   90.00
_cell.angle_beta   90.00
_cell.angle_gamma   90.00
#
_symmetry.space_group_name_H-M   'P 1'
#
loop_
_entity.id
_entity.type
_entity.pdbx_description
1 polymer ?
#
loop_
_entity_poly.entity_id
_entity_poly.type
_entity_poly.pdbx_seq_one_letter_code
_entity_poly.pdbx_strand_id
1 'polypeptide(L)'
;MSSPTNVRFPSRGIDIAGHLYTPPPSSNSNPDRHHAAIIIGHPGTGVKEQTAGLYARVLSEAGFMTLAFDAAYQGESGGSPRGLEDPYQRAEDFKAAVTFLSTLSSSSSSINREDEEKKSVAAVVVDPQRIGVLGICASGGYVPFAAQTDKRMRAVATISGACLGDVTRRGIEGSVLSSKVTPDMLDAMLKRSGQDRITAALTGDVPVNAMLPENAADLPSDIPDRSSTKEGIDYYKTPRGSHPRSTNTEVSWGVDLRANYDSYAFNYMISPRPLLMIVGGDADTAY
;
A
#
# COMPACT_ATOMS: atom_id res chain seq x y z
N MET A 1 4.03 -23.22 4.29
CA MET A 1 3.25 -22.08 3.75
C MET A 1 3.06 -22.29 2.27
N SER A 2 1.86 -22.07 1.74
CA SER A 2 1.61 -22.11 0.29
C SER A 2 2.33 -20.94 -0.39
N SER A 3 2.93 -21.21 -1.56
CA SER A 3 3.44 -20.16 -2.43
C SER A 3 2.27 -19.39 -3.04
N PRO A 4 2.39 -18.06 -3.24
CA PRO A 4 1.36 -17.31 -3.93
C PRO A 4 1.29 -17.68 -5.41
N THR A 5 0.13 -17.45 -6.00
CA THR A 5 -0.06 -17.39 -7.44
C THR A 5 0.16 -15.95 -7.91
N ASN A 6 1.00 -15.75 -8.92
CA ASN A 6 1.18 -14.44 -9.55
C ASN A 6 -0.07 -14.08 -10.36
N VAL A 7 -0.55 -12.85 -10.18
CA VAL A 7 -1.72 -12.32 -10.89
C VAL A 7 -1.43 -10.91 -11.36
N ARG A 8 -2.13 -10.51 -12.44
CA ARG A 8 -2.09 -9.16 -12.99
C ARG A 8 -3.50 -8.62 -13.20
N PHE A 9 -3.70 -7.34 -12.92
CA PHE A 9 -4.97 -6.66 -13.14
C PHE A 9 -4.80 -5.17 -13.49
N PRO A 10 -5.66 -4.60 -14.33
CA PRO A 10 -5.54 -3.20 -14.71
C PRO A 10 -6.06 -2.25 -13.63
N SER A 11 -5.36 -1.12 -13.43
CA SER A 11 -5.79 0.03 -12.65
C SER A 11 -5.48 1.31 -13.44
N ARG A 12 -6.52 2.00 -13.94
CA ARG A 12 -6.39 3.17 -14.84
C ARG A 12 -5.40 2.96 -16.01
N GLY A 13 -5.44 1.77 -16.61
CA GLY A 13 -4.56 1.41 -17.72
C GLY A 13 -3.13 1.02 -17.32
N ILE A 14 -2.81 1.01 -16.02
CA ILE A 14 -1.56 0.49 -15.48
C ILE A 14 -1.78 -0.97 -15.07
N ASP A 15 -0.88 -1.85 -15.50
CA ASP A 15 -0.94 -3.25 -15.12
C ASP A 15 -0.33 -3.47 -13.72
N ILE A 16 -1.14 -3.99 -12.80
CA ILE A 16 -0.81 -4.15 -11.37
C ILE A 16 -0.44 -5.60 -11.09
N ALA A 17 0.78 -5.82 -10.59
CA ALA A 17 1.28 -7.13 -10.20
C ALA A 17 0.87 -7.49 -8.77
N GLY A 18 0.35 -8.70 -8.59
CA GLY A 18 -0.13 -9.19 -7.32
C GLY A 18 0.28 -10.63 -7.01
N HIS A 19 0.26 -10.94 -5.72
CA HIS A 19 0.37 -12.26 -5.14
C HIS A 19 -0.98 -12.64 -4.54
N LEU A 20 -1.66 -13.61 -5.17
CA LEU A 20 -2.89 -14.19 -4.67
C LEU A 20 -2.56 -15.44 -3.85
N TYR A 21 -2.94 -15.46 -2.58
CA TYR A 21 -2.81 -16.61 -1.72
C TYR A 21 -4.17 -17.27 -1.54
N THR A 22 -4.21 -18.58 -1.79
CA THR A 22 -5.36 -19.43 -1.50
C THR A 22 -5.20 -20.04 -0.11
N PRO A 23 -6.27 -20.03 0.71
CA PRO A 23 -6.23 -20.66 2.02
C PRO A 23 -5.99 -22.17 1.88
N PRO A 24 -5.28 -22.80 2.83
CA PRO A 24 -5.16 -24.25 2.84
C PRO A 24 -6.55 -24.89 2.97
N PRO A 25 -6.70 -26.18 2.57
CA PRO A 25 -7.96 -26.90 2.72
C PRO A 25 -8.53 -26.77 4.14
N SER A 26 -9.85 -26.61 4.25
CA SER A 26 -10.49 -26.45 5.55
C SER A 26 -10.20 -27.63 6.46
N SER A 27 -9.91 -27.32 7.72
CA SER A 27 -9.68 -28.28 8.79
C SER A 27 -10.40 -27.77 10.03
N ASN A 28 -10.51 -28.59 11.09
CA ASN A 28 -11.15 -28.16 12.35
C ASN A 28 -10.51 -26.90 12.97
N SER A 29 -9.27 -26.55 12.61
CA SER A 29 -8.57 -25.35 13.09
C SER A 29 -8.75 -24.11 12.22
N ASN A 30 -9.24 -24.25 10.97
CA ASN A 30 -9.44 -23.14 10.05
C ASN A 30 -10.92 -23.02 9.65
N PRO A 31 -11.62 -21.97 10.12
CA PRO A 31 -13.05 -21.83 9.85
C PRO A 31 -13.29 -21.61 8.35
N ASP A 32 -14.39 -22.16 7.84
CA ASP A 32 -14.88 -21.81 6.50
C ASP A 32 -15.20 -20.31 6.46
N ARG A 33 -14.43 -19.57 5.66
CA ARG A 33 -14.61 -18.14 5.46
C ARG A 33 -15.62 -17.82 4.35
N HIS A 34 -16.29 -18.83 3.79
CA HIS A 34 -17.22 -18.74 2.66
C HIS A 34 -16.69 -17.85 1.55
N HIS A 35 -15.51 -18.21 1.03
CA HIS A 35 -14.86 -17.50 -0.06
C HIS A 35 -14.58 -16.00 0.20
N ALA A 36 -14.47 -15.59 1.47
CA ALA A 36 -14.09 -14.22 1.82
C ALA A 36 -12.64 -13.95 1.43
N ALA A 37 -12.39 -12.70 1.00
CA ALA A 37 -11.07 -12.26 0.58
C ALA A 37 -10.62 -10.99 1.31
N ILE A 38 -9.32 -10.81 1.47
CA ILE A 38 -8.71 -9.60 2.05
C ILE A 38 -7.65 -9.06 1.09
N ILE A 39 -7.79 -7.81 0.68
CA ILE A 39 -6.77 -7.10 -0.09
C ILE A 39 -5.85 -6.37 0.89
N ILE A 40 -4.54 -6.48 0.70
CA ILE A 40 -3.53 -6.00 1.65
C ILE A 40 -2.55 -5.07 0.93
N GLY A 41 -2.49 -3.81 1.39
CA GLY A 41 -1.54 -2.85 0.85
C GLY A 41 -0.26 -2.73 1.67
N HIS A 42 0.85 -2.55 0.96
CA HIS A 42 2.17 -2.33 1.55
C HIS A 42 2.36 -0.87 2.03
N PRO A 43 3.28 -0.64 2.98
CA PRO A 43 3.79 0.68 3.33
C PRO A 43 4.30 1.49 2.14
N GLY A 44 4.51 2.81 2.31
CA GLY A 44 5.11 3.65 1.28
C GLY A 44 6.48 3.10 0.84
N THR A 45 6.75 3.08 -0.47
CA THR A 45 7.93 2.44 -1.11
C THR A 45 8.12 0.93 -0.86
N GLY A 46 7.22 0.31 -0.09
CA GLY A 46 7.22 -1.12 0.13
C GLY A 46 6.74 -1.91 -1.09
N VAL A 47 6.84 -3.24 -1.02
CA VAL A 47 6.39 -4.17 -2.07
C VAL A 47 5.65 -5.36 -1.47
N LYS A 48 4.91 -6.10 -2.30
CA LYS A 48 4.08 -7.25 -1.92
C LYS A 48 4.87 -8.41 -1.30
N GLU A 49 6.19 -8.46 -1.47
CA GLU A 49 7.07 -9.48 -0.86
C GLU A 49 7.39 -9.21 0.61
N GLN A 50 7.24 -7.96 1.07
CA GLN A 50 7.58 -7.53 2.42
C GLN A 50 6.40 -7.72 3.38
N THR A 51 6.14 -6.77 4.28
CA THR A 51 5.10 -6.89 5.32
C THR A 51 3.71 -7.17 4.74
N ALA A 52 3.35 -6.65 3.57
CA ALA A 52 2.08 -6.97 2.94
C ALA A 52 1.94 -8.48 2.65
N GLY A 53 2.98 -9.09 2.08
CA GLY A 53 3.03 -10.53 1.83
C GLY A 53 3.07 -11.36 3.12
N LEU A 54 3.71 -10.86 4.18
CA LEU A 54 3.67 -11.51 5.50
C LEU A 54 2.24 -11.58 6.05
N TYR A 55 1.54 -10.44 6.09
CA TYR A 55 0.14 -10.39 6.52
C TYR A 55 -0.77 -11.23 5.62
N ALA A 56 -0.52 -11.25 4.31
CA ALA A 56 -1.25 -12.07 3.36
C ALA A 56 -1.14 -13.56 3.70
N ARG A 57 0.08 -14.06 3.96
CA ARG A 57 0.30 -15.45 4.37
C ARG A 57 -0.44 -15.79 5.67
N VAL A 58 -0.29 -14.95 6.71
CA VAL A 58 -0.93 -15.21 8.02
C VAL A 58 -2.46 -15.21 7.92
N LEU A 59 -3.04 -14.26 7.20
CA LEU A 59 -4.49 -14.20 7.02
C LEU A 59 -5.00 -15.32 6.09
N SER A 60 -4.19 -15.76 5.14
CA SER A 60 -4.52 -16.90 4.31
C SER A 60 -4.50 -18.22 5.09
N GLU A 61 -3.53 -18.39 5.98
CA GLU A 61 -3.51 -19.48 6.95
C GLU A 61 -4.72 -19.44 7.90
N ALA A 62 -5.29 -18.26 8.18
CA ALA A 62 -6.53 -18.10 8.95
C ALA A 62 -7.83 -18.33 8.13
N GLY A 63 -7.71 -18.77 6.88
CA GLY A 63 -8.81 -19.23 6.02
C GLY A 63 -9.30 -18.23 4.97
N PHE A 64 -8.69 -17.04 4.85
CA PHE A 64 -9.10 -16.05 3.83
C PHE A 64 -8.36 -16.26 2.51
N MET A 65 -8.98 -15.93 1.37
CA MET A 65 -8.15 -15.58 0.20
C MET A 65 -7.50 -14.23 0.47
N THR A 66 -6.25 -14.06 0.07
CA THR A 66 -5.58 -12.76 0.26
C THR A 66 -4.87 -12.31 -0.99
N LEU A 67 -4.90 -11.02 -1.24
CA LEU A 67 -4.20 -10.38 -2.36
C LEU A 67 -3.29 -9.29 -1.82
N ALA A 68 -1.99 -9.50 -1.90
CA ALA A 68 -0.99 -8.44 -1.76
C ALA A 68 -0.54 -8.00 -3.15
N PHE A 69 -0.44 -6.71 -3.41
CA PHE A 69 -0.09 -6.18 -4.74
C PHE A 69 0.92 -5.05 -4.63
N ASP A 70 1.73 -4.86 -5.66
CA ASP A 70 2.61 -3.70 -5.79
C ASP A 70 1.80 -2.53 -6.35
N ALA A 71 1.92 -1.35 -5.74
CA ALA A 71 1.25 -0.15 -6.26
C ALA A 71 1.62 0.15 -7.72
N ALA A 72 0.75 0.86 -8.44
CA ALA A 72 1.16 1.54 -9.67
C ALA A 72 2.48 2.32 -9.44
N TYR A 73 3.35 2.31 -10.45
CA TYR A 73 4.68 2.93 -10.43
C TYR A 73 5.73 2.26 -9.54
N GLN A 74 5.39 1.20 -8.81
CA GLN A 74 6.25 0.55 -7.82
C GLN A 74 6.38 -0.95 -8.08
N GLY A 75 7.36 -1.60 -7.44
CA GLY A 75 7.54 -3.05 -7.51
C GLY A 75 7.59 -3.61 -8.94
N GLU A 76 6.81 -4.68 -9.18
CA GLU A 76 6.63 -5.32 -10.49
C GLU A 76 5.43 -4.77 -11.29
N SER A 77 4.67 -3.85 -10.71
CA SER A 77 3.58 -3.16 -11.40
C SER A 77 4.13 -2.15 -12.39
N GLY A 78 3.36 -1.88 -13.45
CA GLY A 78 3.72 -0.93 -14.50
C GLY A 78 3.64 0.54 -14.06
N GLY A 79 3.67 1.44 -15.04
CA GLY A 79 3.54 2.88 -14.84
C GLY A 79 4.88 3.61 -14.79
N SER A 80 4.88 4.83 -15.34
CA SER A 80 5.99 5.78 -15.35
C SER A 80 5.52 7.19 -14.96
N PRO A 81 6.34 7.98 -14.24
CA PRO A 81 7.68 7.64 -13.76
C PRO A 81 7.68 6.62 -12.60
N ARG A 82 8.75 5.82 -12.48
CA ARG A 82 8.90 4.86 -11.38
C ARG A 82 9.03 5.58 -10.04
N GLY A 83 8.46 5.00 -8.99
CA GLY A 83 8.48 5.57 -7.64
C GLY A 83 7.51 6.74 -7.42
N LEU A 84 6.56 6.98 -8.33
CA LEU A 84 5.54 8.01 -8.09
C LEU A 84 4.58 7.57 -6.99
N GLU A 85 4.52 8.35 -5.90
CA GLU A 85 3.58 8.13 -4.79
C GLU A 85 2.34 9.05 -4.94
N ASP A 86 1.48 8.73 -5.91
CA ASP A 86 0.19 9.41 -6.12
C ASP A 86 -0.88 8.79 -5.20
N PRO A 87 -1.34 9.48 -4.13
CA PRO A 87 -2.30 8.92 -3.18
C PRO A 87 -3.67 8.60 -3.80
N TYR A 88 -4.06 9.28 -4.88
CA TYR A 88 -5.31 9.02 -5.58
C TYR A 88 -5.23 7.76 -6.44
N GLN A 89 -4.09 7.55 -7.10
CA GLN A 89 -3.82 6.29 -7.82
C GLN A 89 -3.72 5.12 -6.83
N ARG A 90 -3.04 5.30 -5.69
CA ARG A 90 -2.94 4.27 -4.64
C ARG A 90 -4.31 3.82 -4.17
N ALA A 91 -5.24 4.76 -3.97
CA ALA A 91 -6.62 4.45 -3.62
C ALA A 91 -7.38 3.73 -4.76
N GLU A 92 -7.14 4.13 -6.02
CA GLU A 92 -7.72 3.47 -7.18
C GLU A 92 -7.23 2.03 -7.34
N ASP A 93 -5.95 1.74 -7.05
CA ASP A 93 -5.40 0.38 -7.13
C ASP A 93 -6.15 -0.59 -6.20
N PHE A 94 -6.59 -0.14 -5.01
CA PHE A 94 -7.46 -0.95 -4.15
C PHE A 94 -8.83 -1.20 -4.77
N LYS A 95 -9.44 -0.20 -5.42
CA LYS A 95 -10.74 -0.36 -6.10
C LYS A 95 -10.61 -1.31 -7.29
N ALA A 96 -9.49 -1.25 -8.01
CA ALA A 96 -9.14 -2.17 -9.08
C ALA A 96 -8.94 -3.59 -8.56
N ALA A 97 -8.25 -3.76 -7.42
CA ALA A 97 -8.08 -5.05 -6.76
C ALA A 97 -9.43 -5.66 -6.32
N VAL A 98 -10.36 -4.84 -5.81
CA VAL A 98 -11.74 -5.28 -5.51
C VAL A 98 -12.44 -5.75 -6.78
N THR A 99 -12.34 -5.00 -7.87
CA THR A 99 -12.88 -5.39 -9.18
C THR A 99 -12.30 -6.72 -9.64
N PHE A 100 -10.97 -6.87 -9.60
CA PHE A 100 -10.28 -8.10 -10.00
C PHE A 100 -10.81 -9.31 -9.22
N LEU A 101 -10.77 -9.26 -7.89
CA LEU A 101 -11.26 -10.36 -7.06
C LEU A 101 -12.75 -10.65 -7.28
N SER A 102 -13.56 -9.62 -7.54
CA SER A 102 -14.99 -9.80 -7.83
C SER A 102 -15.25 -10.54 -9.15
N THR A 103 -14.30 -10.55 -10.09
CA THR A 103 -14.45 -11.33 -11.35
C THR A 103 -14.14 -12.82 -11.16
N LEU A 104 -13.59 -13.20 -9.99
CA LEU A 104 -13.36 -14.58 -9.59
C LEU A 104 -14.59 -15.19 -8.90
N SER A 105 -15.78 -14.61 -9.05
CA SER A 105 -16.99 -15.03 -8.31
C SER A 105 -17.70 -16.27 -8.86
N SER A 106 -17.39 -16.70 -10.07
CA SER A 106 -18.01 -17.87 -10.68
C SER A 106 -16.96 -18.83 -11.24
N SER A 107 -17.11 -20.11 -10.90
CA SER A 107 -16.42 -21.24 -11.52
C SER A 107 -16.79 -21.43 -13.00
N SER A 108 -17.78 -20.68 -13.49
CA SER A 108 -18.16 -20.52 -14.88
C SER A 108 -18.04 -19.04 -15.25
N SER A 109 -16.94 -18.62 -15.87
CA SER A 109 -16.90 -17.32 -16.54
C SER A 109 -16.35 -17.49 -17.95
N SER A 110 -17.17 -17.11 -18.91
CA SER A 110 -16.90 -16.95 -20.35
C SER A 110 -15.90 -15.82 -20.64
N ILE A 111 -15.02 -15.51 -19.68
CA ILE A 111 -13.86 -14.67 -19.92
C ILE A 111 -12.90 -15.58 -20.69
N ASN A 112 -12.56 -15.25 -21.94
CA ASN A 112 -11.53 -15.97 -22.69
C ASN A 112 -10.24 -16.04 -21.84
N ARG A 113 -10.01 -17.19 -21.18
CA ARG A 113 -8.87 -17.47 -20.29
C ARG A 113 -7.68 -17.96 -21.10
N GLU A 114 -7.34 -17.25 -22.17
CA GLU A 114 -6.19 -17.60 -23.01
C GLU A 114 -4.85 -17.26 -22.33
N ASP A 115 -4.86 -16.32 -21.38
CA ASP A 115 -3.68 -15.98 -20.57
C ASP A 115 -3.31 -17.11 -19.59
N GLU A 116 -2.07 -17.57 -19.63
CA GLU A 116 -1.58 -18.64 -18.74
C GLU A 116 -1.69 -18.30 -17.25
N GLU A 117 -1.52 -17.02 -16.88
CA GLU A 117 -1.76 -16.55 -15.51
C GLU A 117 -3.22 -16.75 -15.07
N LYS A 118 -4.20 -16.58 -15.96
CA LYS A 118 -5.63 -16.79 -15.64
C LYS A 118 -6.01 -18.27 -15.52
N LYS A 119 -5.24 -19.19 -16.11
CA LYS A 119 -5.40 -20.64 -15.88
C LYS A 119 -4.97 -21.01 -14.46
N SER A 120 -3.92 -20.39 -13.93
CA SER A 120 -3.37 -20.70 -12.60
C SER A 120 -4.31 -20.36 -11.44
N VAL A 121 -5.28 -19.45 -11.65
CA VAL A 121 -6.30 -19.06 -10.66
C VAL A 121 -7.70 -19.63 -10.97
N ALA A 122 -7.83 -20.53 -11.93
CA ALA A 122 -9.13 -20.94 -12.47
C ALA A 122 -10.06 -21.65 -11.46
N ALA A 123 -9.50 -22.23 -10.40
CA ALA A 123 -10.23 -22.91 -9.32
C ALA A 123 -10.54 -21.99 -8.12
N VAL A 124 -10.10 -20.73 -8.15
CA VAL A 124 -10.35 -19.77 -7.07
C VAL A 124 -11.75 -19.18 -7.23
N VAL A 125 -12.55 -19.25 -6.17
CA VAL A 125 -13.87 -18.61 -6.10
C VAL A 125 -13.84 -17.58 -4.98
N VAL A 126 -14.16 -16.32 -5.27
CA VAL A 126 -14.29 -15.22 -4.28
C VAL A 126 -15.73 -14.74 -4.21
N ASP A 127 -16.30 -14.59 -3.02
CA ASP A 127 -17.60 -13.93 -2.87
C ASP A 127 -17.44 -12.39 -2.91
N PRO A 128 -17.99 -11.68 -3.93
CA PRO A 128 -17.89 -10.22 -4.02
C PRO A 128 -18.57 -9.47 -2.87
N GLN A 129 -19.46 -10.13 -2.12
CA GLN A 129 -20.10 -9.58 -0.93
C GLN A 129 -19.27 -9.81 0.35
N ARG A 130 -18.06 -10.38 0.25
CA ARG A 130 -17.18 -10.70 1.38
C ARG A 130 -15.72 -10.29 1.16
N ILE A 131 -15.50 -9.12 0.55
CA ILE A 131 -14.16 -8.56 0.33
C ILE A 131 -13.84 -7.51 1.41
N GLY A 132 -12.86 -7.81 2.25
CA GLY A 132 -12.25 -6.87 3.20
C GLY A 132 -10.97 -6.23 2.66
N VAL A 133 -10.51 -5.17 3.31
CA VAL A 133 -9.29 -4.45 2.94
C VAL A 133 -8.47 -4.11 4.18
N LEU A 134 -7.15 -4.31 4.09
CA LEU A 134 -6.17 -4.03 5.14
C LEU A 134 -5.08 -3.09 4.60
N GLY A 135 -4.88 -1.96 5.27
CA GLY A 135 -3.82 -1.00 4.95
C GLY A 135 -2.75 -0.92 6.04
N ILE A 136 -1.47 -1.08 5.67
CA ILE A 136 -0.34 -1.00 6.60
C ILE A 136 0.45 0.30 6.31
N CYS A 137 0.79 1.08 7.35
CA CYS A 137 1.54 2.33 7.21
C CYS A 137 0.84 3.30 6.24
N ALA A 138 1.48 3.76 5.16
CA ALA A 138 0.88 4.64 4.16
C ALA A 138 -0.43 4.07 3.56
N SER A 139 -0.51 2.74 3.36
CA SER A 139 -1.77 2.10 2.94
C SER A 139 -2.87 2.20 3.98
N GLY A 140 -2.56 2.41 5.26
CA GLY A 140 -3.54 2.76 6.29
C GLY A 140 -4.18 4.15 6.12
N GLY A 141 -3.65 4.99 5.23
CA GLY A 141 -4.32 6.19 4.72
C GLY A 141 -5.12 5.93 3.44
N TYR A 142 -4.54 5.19 2.48
CA TYR A 142 -5.17 4.92 1.18
C TYR A 142 -6.43 4.05 1.27
N VAL A 143 -6.41 3.04 2.16
CA VAL A 143 -7.52 2.11 2.32
C VAL A 143 -8.78 2.80 2.85
N PRO A 144 -8.74 3.58 3.95
CA PRO A 144 -9.89 4.36 4.40
C PRO A 144 -10.39 5.32 3.32
N PHE A 145 -9.49 6.05 2.65
CA PHE A 145 -9.87 6.96 1.57
C PHE A 145 -10.62 6.25 0.43
N ALA A 146 -10.11 5.11 -0.05
CA ALA A 146 -10.79 4.33 -1.09
C ALA A 146 -12.15 3.81 -0.61
N ALA A 147 -12.20 3.33 0.64
CA ALA A 147 -13.40 2.77 1.24
C ALA A 147 -14.51 3.81 1.44
N GLN A 148 -14.20 5.11 1.59
CA GLN A 148 -15.21 6.16 1.69
C GLN A 148 -16.22 6.09 0.53
N THR A 149 -15.73 5.85 -0.70
CA THR A 149 -16.57 5.82 -1.90
C THR A 149 -16.81 4.41 -2.47
N ASP A 150 -15.87 3.48 -2.30
CA ASP A 150 -16.07 2.11 -2.80
C ASP A 150 -16.82 1.26 -1.77
N LYS A 151 -18.13 1.14 -1.96
CA LYS A 151 -19.03 0.39 -1.06
C LYS A 151 -18.88 -1.12 -1.14
N ARG A 152 -18.10 -1.64 -2.10
CA ARG A 152 -17.82 -3.08 -2.25
C ARG A 152 -16.82 -3.57 -1.19
N MET A 153 -16.00 -2.69 -0.64
CA MET A 153 -15.12 -3.00 0.50
C MET A 153 -15.98 -3.16 1.76
N ARG A 154 -16.11 -4.38 2.28
CA ARG A 154 -17.10 -4.74 3.32
C ARG A 154 -16.63 -4.55 4.75
N ALA A 155 -15.34 -4.66 4.98
CA ALA A 155 -14.69 -4.38 6.25
C ALA A 155 -13.33 -3.72 5.97
N VAL A 156 -12.99 -2.73 6.77
CA VAL A 156 -11.80 -1.90 6.59
C VAL A 156 -10.94 -2.02 7.84
N ALA A 157 -9.66 -2.33 7.67
CA ALA A 157 -8.70 -2.37 8.77
C ALA A 157 -7.44 -1.58 8.42
N THR A 158 -6.81 -0.97 9.42
CA THR A 158 -5.50 -0.33 9.28
C THR A 158 -4.57 -0.75 10.41
N ILE A 159 -3.26 -0.81 10.10
CA ILE A 159 -2.20 -1.09 11.08
C ILE A 159 -1.13 -0.02 10.94
N SER A 160 -0.90 0.72 12.03
CA SER A 160 0.01 1.86 12.10
C SER A 160 -0.21 2.83 10.93
N GLY A 161 -1.48 3.15 10.67
CA GLY A 161 -1.87 3.92 9.48
C GLY A 161 -1.31 5.33 9.47
N ALA A 162 -0.89 5.81 8.31
CA ALA A 162 -0.41 7.17 8.11
C ALA A 162 -1.19 7.89 7.01
N CYS A 163 -1.71 9.08 7.32
CA CYS A 163 -2.23 10.01 6.32
C CYS A 163 -1.04 10.73 5.66
N LEU A 164 -0.62 10.30 4.47
CA LEU A 164 0.53 10.94 3.81
C LEU A 164 0.35 12.43 3.54
N GLY A 165 -0.89 12.91 3.45
CA GLY A 165 -1.15 14.34 3.33
C GLY A 165 -0.85 15.10 4.61
N ASP A 166 -1.24 14.59 5.77
CA ASP A 166 -0.87 15.19 7.05
C ASP A 166 0.63 15.09 7.31
N VAL A 167 1.24 13.94 7.03
CA VAL A 167 2.70 13.76 7.10
C VAL A 167 3.42 14.78 6.21
N THR A 168 2.91 15.04 5.01
CA THR A 168 3.50 16.03 4.09
C THR A 168 3.33 17.46 4.60
N ARG A 169 2.16 17.80 5.15
CA ARG A 169 1.85 19.17 5.59
C ARG A 169 2.45 19.54 6.94
N ARG A 170 2.57 18.58 7.85
CA ARG A 170 2.88 18.81 9.27
C ARG A 170 4.13 18.09 9.73
N GLY A 171 4.55 17.06 9.01
CA GLY A 171 5.53 16.10 9.50
C GLY A 171 4.91 15.12 10.51
N ILE A 172 5.76 14.27 11.09
CA ILE A 172 5.53 13.41 12.24
C ILE A 172 6.51 13.88 13.32
N GLU A 173 5.99 14.24 14.50
CA GLU A 173 6.82 14.65 15.62
C GLU A 173 7.78 13.51 16.02
N GLY A 174 9.07 13.82 16.23
CA GLY A 174 10.11 12.81 16.54
C GLY A 174 10.68 12.03 15.35
N SER A 175 10.15 12.21 14.14
CA SER A 175 10.69 11.60 12.91
C SER A 175 11.74 12.50 12.24
N VAL A 176 12.87 11.92 11.82
CA VAL A 176 13.86 12.60 10.96
C VAL A 176 13.36 12.74 9.53
N LEU A 177 12.54 11.79 9.08
CA LEU A 177 12.03 11.68 7.71
C LEU A 177 10.93 12.70 7.42
N SER A 178 10.24 13.11 8.48
CA SER A 178 9.09 13.97 8.44
C SER A 178 9.14 14.90 9.64
N SER A 179 10.29 15.54 9.89
CA SER A 179 10.37 16.54 10.96
C SER A 179 9.29 17.61 10.81
N LYS A 180 8.93 18.28 11.90
CA LYS A 180 7.85 19.28 11.92
C LYS A 180 7.97 20.23 10.71
N VAL A 181 6.97 20.20 9.84
CA VAL A 181 6.93 21.00 8.60
C VAL A 181 6.26 22.34 8.92
N THR A 182 6.97 23.43 8.67
CA THR A 182 6.41 24.79 8.77
C THR A 182 5.74 25.20 7.45
N PRO A 183 4.86 26.22 7.46
CA PRO A 183 4.28 26.75 6.22
C PRO A 183 5.33 27.18 5.18
N ASP A 184 6.43 27.81 5.61
CA ASP A 184 7.51 28.24 4.70
C ASP A 184 8.27 27.03 4.12
N MET A 185 8.49 25.98 4.92
CA MET A 185 9.07 24.74 4.42
C MET A 185 8.17 24.06 3.39
N LEU A 186 6.87 23.98 3.67
CA LEU A 186 5.90 23.42 2.73
C LEU A 186 5.84 24.22 1.43
N ASP A 187 5.80 25.55 1.50
CA ASP A 187 5.85 26.43 0.33
C ASP A 187 7.14 26.22 -0.49
N ALA A 188 8.30 26.10 0.16
CA ALA A 188 9.55 25.79 -0.51
C ALA A 188 9.54 24.40 -1.19
N MET A 189 8.97 23.38 -0.55
CA MET A 189 8.80 22.04 -1.13
C MET A 189 7.89 22.09 -2.37
N LEU A 190 6.78 22.85 -2.32
CA LEU A 190 5.87 23.02 -3.44
C LEU A 190 6.51 23.79 -4.61
N LYS A 191 7.29 24.84 -4.34
CA LYS A 191 8.09 25.53 -5.36
C LYS A 191 9.10 24.60 -6.02
N ARG A 192 9.83 23.81 -5.23
CA ARG A 192 10.75 22.79 -5.75
C ARG A 192 10.03 21.74 -6.59
N SER A 193 8.85 21.30 -6.18
CA SER A 193 8.03 20.37 -6.97
C SER A 193 7.75 20.91 -8.37
N GLY A 194 7.33 22.17 -8.48
CA GLY A 194 7.12 22.83 -9.78
C GLY A 194 8.39 22.84 -10.64
N GLN A 195 9.55 23.14 -10.03
CA GLN A 195 10.82 23.13 -10.73
C GLN A 195 11.24 21.72 -11.19
N ASP A 196 11.05 20.70 -10.35
CA ASP A 196 11.40 19.30 -10.67
C ASP A 196 10.53 18.76 -11.80
N ARG A 197 9.27 19.19 -11.92
CA ARG A 197 8.41 18.89 -13.09
C ARG A 197 8.98 19.49 -14.38
N ILE A 198 9.45 20.73 -14.32
CA ILE A 198 10.09 21.41 -15.47
C ILE A 198 11.37 20.66 -15.87
N THR A 199 12.21 20.32 -14.90
CA THR A 199 13.45 19.55 -15.14
C THR A 199 13.15 18.24 -15.83
N ALA A 200 12.18 17.46 -15.33
CA ALA A 200 11.79 16.19 -15.94
C ALA A 200 11.28 16.35 -17.38
N ALA A 201 10.50 17.41 -17.66
CA ALA A 201 10.00 17.68 -19.01
C ALA A 201 11.10 18.09 -19.99
N LEU A 202 12.11 18.84 -19.53
CA LEU A 202 13.20 19.34 -20.39
C LEU A 202 14.30 18.30 -20.64
N THR A 203 14.59 17.45 -19.65
CA THR A 203 15.77 16.57 -19.67
C THR A 203 15.42 15.09 -19.80
N GLY A 204 14.20 14.70 -19.44
CA GLY A 204 13.82 13.30 -19.25
C GLY A 204 14.27 12.72 -17.89
N ASP A 205 15.12 13.42 -17.15
CA ASP A 205 15.60 12.99 -15.82
C ASP A 205 14.53 13.31 -14.77
N VAL A 206 14.07 12.29 -14.05
CA VAL A 206 13.05 12.43 -13.01
C VAL A 206 13.73 12.54 -11.65
N PRO A 207 13.71 13.72 -10.98
CA PRO A 207 14.29 13.85 -9.67
C PRO A 207 13.56 12.98 -8.63
N VAL A 208 14.33 12.28 -7.79
CA VAL A 208 13.83 11.41 -6.73
C VAL A 208 14.41 11.81 -5.38
N ASN A 209 13.66 11.54 -4.31
CA ASN A 209 14.11 11.67 -2.93
C ASN A 209 14.19 10.28 -2.29
N ALA A 210 15.18 10.08 -1.41
CA ALA A 210 15.24 8.90 -0.55
C ALA A 210 14.25 9.05 0.61
N MET A 211 13.52 7.98 0.92
CA MET A 211 12.54 7.94 2.01
C MET A 211 13.15 7.54 3.35
N LEU A 212 14.27 6.84 3.34
CA LEU A 212 15.11 6.54 4.51
C LEU A 212 16.56 6.87 4.17
N PRO A 213 17.34 7.34 5.15
CA PRO A 213 18.79 7.34 5.07
C PRO A 213 19.33 5.95 4.74
N GLU A 214 20.50 5.89 4.11
CA GLU A 214 21.11 4.63 3.73
C GLU A 214 21.62 3.85 4.95
N ASN A 215 22.21 4.55 5.93
CA ASN A 215 22.77 3.94 7.13
C ASN A 215 22.26 4.61 8.41
N ALA A 216 22.04 3.81 9.45
CA ALA A 216 21.68 4.32 10.78
C ALA A 216 22.80 5.17 11.42
N ALA A 217 24.05 4.98 11.01
CA ALA A 217 25.20 5.76 11.49
C ALA A 217 25.15 7.23 11.03
N ASP A 218 24.37 7.54 9.99
CA ASP A 218 24.19 8.90 9.46
C ASP A 218 23.11 9.67 10.23
N LEU A 219 22.44 9.03 11.19
CA LEU A 219 21.40 9.65 12.00
C LEU A 219 21.98 10.53 13.10
N PRO A 220 21.32 11.65 13.44
CA PRO A 220 21.64 12.42 14.64
C PRO A 220 21.65 11.55 15.90
N SER A 221 22.53 11.86 16.86
CA SER A 221 22.70 11.06 18.08
C SER A 221 21.51 11.12 19.04
N ASP A 222 20.63 12.12 18.88
CA ASP A 222 19.44 12.35 19.69
C ASP A 222 18.20 11.59 19.19
N ILE A 223 18.31 10.82 18.10
CA ILE A 223 17.20 10.02 17.58
C ILE A 223 16.89 8.84 18.51
N PRO A 224 15.63 8.70 19.01
CA PRO A 224 15.24 7.60 19.88
C PRO A 224 15.47 6.23 19.24
N ASP A 225 15.90 5.25 20.03
CA ASP A 225 16.22 3.90 19.54
C ASP A 225 15.05 3.18 18.87
N ARG A 226 13.82 3.46 19.31
CA ARG A 226 12.58 2.92 18.75
C ARG A 226 11.85 3.89 17.80
N SER A 227 12.55 4.88 17.27
CA SER A 227 11.98 5.77 16.26
C SER A 227 11.65 5.01 14.98
N SER A 228 10.60 5.45 14.28
CA SER A 228 10.22 4.93 12.95
C SER A 228 11.36 4.98 11.93
N THR A 229 12.30 5.92 12.08
CA THR A 229 13.49 6.02 11.22
C THR A 229 14.46 4.86 11.47
N LYS A 230 14.85 4.60 12.73
CA LYS A 230 15.74 3.48 13.06
C LYS A 230 15.10 2.12 12.79
N GLU A 231 13.82 1.94 13.17
CA GLU A 231 13.08 0.71 12.88
C GLU A 231 12.87 0.51 11.37
N GLY A 232 12.67 1.59 10.62
CA GLY A 232 12.59 1.57 9.16
C GLY A 232 13.90 1.13 8.51
N ILE A 233 15.04 1.67 8.95
CA ILE A 233 16.36 1.25 8.45
C ILE A 233 16.59 -0.23 8.77
N ASP A 234 16.36 -0.66 10.01
CA ASP A 234 16.49 -2.08 10.41
C ASP A 234 15.65 -2.99 9.52
N TYR A 235 14.41 -2.62 9.22
CA TYR A 235 13.54 -3.45 8.40
C TYR A 235 13.91 -3.43 6.92
N TYR A 236 14.04 -2.25 6.32
CA TYR A 236 14.14 -2.09 4.85
C TYR A 236 15.58 -2.19 4.31
N LYS A 237 16.60 -1.92 5.13
CA LYS A 237 18.01 -1.90 4.71
C LYS A 237 18.83 -3.11 5.18
N THR A 238 18.19 -4.06 5.88
CA THR A 238 18.84 -5.33 6.30
C THR A 238 18.15 -6.54 5.65
N PRO A 239 18.76 -7.75 5.71
CA PRO A 239 18.14 -8.97 5.18
C PRO A 239 16.76 -9.31 5.75
N ARG A 240 16.32 -8.65 6.84
CA ARG A 240 14.99 -8.83 7.45
C ARG A 240 13.86 -8.46 6.49
N GLY A 241 14.01 -7.40 5.72
CA GLY A 241 12.95 -6.86 4.84
C GLY A 241 13.46 -6.19 3.57
N SER A 242 14.77 -6.11 3.35
CA SER A 242 15.34 -5.61 2.09
C SER A 242 14.82 -6.40 0.90
N HIS A 243 14.43 -5.70 -0.16
CA HIS A 243 14.01 -6.32 -1.40
C HIS A 243 14.50 -5.47 -2.59
N PRO A 244 15.10 -6.04 -3.66
CA PRO A 244 15.67 -5.27 -4.77
C PRO A 244 14.69 -4.31 -5.48
N ARG A 245 13.40 -4.58 -5.36
CA ARG A 245 12.32 -3.75 -5.93
C ARG A 245 11.74 -2.70 -4.97
N SER A 246 12.10 -2.76 -3.69
CA SER A 246 11.78 -1.71 -2.71
C SER A 246 12.95 -0.73 -2.72
N THR A 247 12.91 0.22 -3.66
CA THR A 247 14.02 1.17 -3.87
C THR A 247 14.14 2.18 -2.75
N ASN A 248 13.10 2.32 -1.92
CA ASN A 248 13.02 3.32 -0.86
C ASN A 248 13.23 4.75 -1.37
N THR A 249 12.81 5.00 -2.61
CA THR A 249 12.84 6.29 -3.28
C THR A 249 11.46 6.66 -3.78
N GLU A 250 11.20 7.96 -3.86
CA GLU A 250 9.97 8.50 -4.43
C GLU A 250 10.27 9.66 -5.39
N VAL A 251 9.38 9.89 -6.34
CA VAL A 251 9.47 11.02 -7.26
C VAL A 251 9.28 12.32 -6.49
N SER A 252 10.26 13.24 -6.61
CA SER A 252 10.36 14.44 -5.77
C SER A 252 9.14 15.35 -5.91
N TRP A 253 8.65 15.54 -7.14
CA TRP A 253 7.48 16.40 -7.38
C TRP A 253 6.16 15.81 -6.88
N GLY A 254 6.11 14.54 -6.44
CA GLY A 254 4.90 13.93 -5.87
C GLY A 254 4.42 14.57 -4.55
N VAL A 255 5.17 15.54 -4.00
CA VAL A 255 4.76 16.32 -2.82
C VAL A 255 3.48 17.13 -3.04
N ASP A 256 3.21 17.65 -4.25
CA ASP A 256 2.02 18.47 -4.50
C ASP A 256 0.73 17.64 -4.42
N LEU A 257 0.76 16.41 -4.96
CA LEU A 257 -0.32 15.43 -4.89
C LEU A 257 -0.63 15.06 -3.44
N ARG A 258 0.41 14.81 -2.64
CA ARG A 258 0.27 14.43 -1.23
C ARG A 258 -0.19 15.59 -0.37
N ALA A 259 0.36 16.80 -0.55
CA ALA A 259 0.01 17.97 0.25
C ALA A 259 -1.50 18.31 0.17
N ASN A 260 -2.15 18.01 -0.95
CA ASN A 260 -3.58 18.23 -1.17
C ASN A 260 -4.47 17.02 -0.81
N TYR A 261 -3.90 15.95 -0.25
CA TYR A 261 -4.62 14.72 0.06
C TYR A 261 -5.02 14.65 1.54
N ASP A 262 -6.16 14.04 1.85
CA ASP A 262 -6.59 13.76 3.22
C ASP A 262 -7.27 12.39 3.28
N SER A 263 -6.64 11.47 4.00
CA SER A 263 -7.11 10.08 4.11
C SER A 263 -8.42 9.94 4.85
N TYR A 264 -8.73 10.85 5.77
CA TYR A 264 -9.72 10.63 6.82
C TYR A 264 -10.87 11.64 6.82
N ALA A 265 -10.78 12.69 5.98
CA ALA A 265 -11.77 13.76 5.84
C ALA A 265 -13.23 13.28 5.80
N PHE A 266 -13.52 12.15 5.15
CA PHE A 266 -14.88 11.63 5.00
C PHE A 266 -15.08 10.22 5.57
N ASN A 267 -14.31 9.82 6.60
CA ASN A 267 -14.43 8.49 7.20
C ASN A 267 -15.84 8.15 7.71
N TYR A 268 -16.69 9.14 8.00
CA TYR A 268 -18.10 8.91 8.32
C TYR A 268 -18.87 8.21 7.19
N MET A 269 -18.40 8.31 5.93
CA MET A 269 -18.98 7.60 4.78
C MET A 269 -18.65 6.09 4.76
N ILE A 270 -17.74 5.62 5.61
CA ILE A 270 -17.44 4.18 5.73
C ILE A 270 -18.59 3.48 6.46
N SER A 271 -19.11 4.09 7.52
CA SER A 271 -20.28 3.64 8.27
C SER A 271 -21.48 3.34 7.35
N PRO A 272 -22.27 2.28 7.61
CA PRO A 272 -22.21 1.37 8.76
C PRO A 272 -21.22 0.20 8.61
N ARG A 273 -20.37 0.19 7.56
CA ARG A 273 -19.39 -0.89 7.39
C ARG A 273 -18.32 -0.81 8.49
N PRO A 274 -17.84 -1.95 9.01
CA PRO A 274 -16.81 -1.95 10.04
C PRO A 274 -15.51 -1.25 9.61
N LEU A 275 -14.97 -0.43 10.51
CA LEU A 275 -13.66 0.19 10.43
C LEU A 275 -12.89 -0.12 11.72
N LEU A 276 -11.74 -0.77 11.60
CA LEU A 276 -10.81 -1.04 12.71
C LEU A 276 -9.47 -0.33 12.44
N MET A 277 -9.03 0.52 13.36
CA MET A 277 -7.73 1.19 13.26
C MET A 277 -6.84 0.73 14.41
N ILE A 278 -5.72 0.07 14.08
CA ILE A 278 -4.77 -0.46 15.05
C ILE A 278 -3.56 0.47 15.06
N VAL A 279 -3.22 1.00 16.23
CA VAL A 279 -2.08 1.89 16.45
C VAL A 279 -1.23 1.36 17.61
N GLY A 280 0.09 1.38 17.46
CA GLY A 280 1.01 1.07 18.54
C GLY A 280 1.00 2.21 19.57
N GLY A 281 0.97 1.88 20.86
CA GLY A 281 0.90 2.90 21.93
C GLY A 281 2.08 3.88 21.93
N ASP A 282 3.26 3.43 21.49
CA ASP A 282 4.48 4.22 21.38
C ASP A 282 4.85 4.56 19.93
N ALA A 283 3.93 4.36 18.97
CA ALA A 283 4.25 4.57 17.56
C ALA A 283 4.25 6.07 17.20
N ASP A 284 5.24 6.51 16.42
CA ASP A 284 5.28 7.88 15.89
C ASP A 284 4.01 8.25 15.08
N THR A 285 3.31 7.25 14.56
CA THR A 285 2.03 7.42 13.83
C THR A 285 0.80 7.55 14.74
N ALA A 286 0.96 7.65 16.06
CA ALA A 286 -0.13 7.77 17.04
C ALA A 286 -0.57 9.23 17.27
N TYR A 287 -0.92 9.94 16.19
CA TYR A 287 -1.34 11.34 16.20
C TYR A 287 -2.82 11.55 15.87
#